data_AF-A0A8T4T0B0-F1
#
_entry.id   AF-A0A8T4T0B0-F1
#
_cell.length_a   1.000
_cell.length_b   1.000
_cell.length_c   1.000
_cell.angle_alpha   90.00
_cell.angle_beta   90.00
_cell.angle_gamma   90.00
#
_symmetry.space_group_name_H-M   'P 1'
#
loop_
_entity.id
_entity.type
_entity.pdbx_description
1 polymer ?
#
loop_
_entity_poly.entity_id
_entity_poly.type
_entity_poly.pdbx_seq_one_letter_code
_entity_poly.pdbx_strand_id
1 'polypeptide(L)'
;METGIIFDTDIGYDPDDMFALLELINNSKVDLIVTSDDPEGKRFIFLKKILELTNKEIEVVQGSTLNKQHFIVDEFITGENYKIKNNYIKRIKNIVDDYNQINYIGIGPFTNLSRFIGRYPNCKNKITLYQMGGSINYSRRPNWVEHNVKIDVKSAINLINSGIRTYLVGAQTTFNNKIQIDPNTDFYKKLERDSNSVLKILRKHIDIYHKHSKSWPYMHDPLTVSVALGEKFVKFKRRKIVVEIDGNLKESQNGSLVSTSLPKSNTLAFMKYLNKSVFM
;
A
#
# COMPACT_ATOMS: atom_id res chain seq x y z
N MET A 1 20.53 -15.37 6.55
CA MET A 1 19.19 -15.16 7.15
C MET A 1 18.35 -14.45 6.10
N GLU A 2 17.11 -14.89 5.97
CA GLU A 2 16.15 -14.39 4.97
C GLU A 2 15.74 -12.94 5.28
N THR A 3 15.16 -12.24 4.30
CA THR A 3 14.58 -10.90 4.49
C THR A 3 13.08 -11.07 4.78
N GLY A 4 12.60 -10.53 5.90
CA GLY A 4 11.18 -10.58 6.24
C GLY A 4 10.36 -9.55 5.48
N ILE A 5 9.08 -9.82 5.23
CA ILE A 5 8.15 -8.91 4.57
C ILE A 5 6.98 -8.56 5.50
N ILE A 6 6.81 -7.26 5.72
CA ILE A 6 5.63 -6.71 6.40
C ILE A 6 4.86 -5.86 5.39
N PHE A 7 3.57 -6.15 5.23
CA PHE A 7 2.66 -5.41 4.36
C PHE A 7 1.68 -4.60 5.18
N ASP A 8 1.56 -3.31 4.89
CA ASP A 8 0.73 -2.35 5.62
C ASP A 8 -0.24 -1.67 4.67
N THR A 9 -1.53 -2.00 4.79
CA THR A 9 -2.58 -1.70 3.80
C THR A 9 -3.84 -1.16 4.45
N ASP A 10 -4.49 -0.25 3.74
CA ASP A 10 -5.80 0.32 4.05
C ASP A 10 -6.87 -0.22 3.08
N ILE A 11 -6.83 -1.53 2.82
CA ILE A 11 -7.77 -2.24 1.96
C ILE A 11 -9.24 -1.97 2.30
N GLY A 12 -10.07 -1.76 1.27
CA GLY A 12 -11.53 -1.65 1.38
C GLY A 12 -12.11 -0.30 0.95
N TYR A 13 -11.28 0.62 0.45
CA TYR A 13 -11.73 1.81 -0.29
C TYR A 13 -11.41 1.68 -1.77
N ASP A 14 -10.19 2.01 -2.19
CA ASP A 14 -9.71 1.82 -3.55
C ASP A 14 -9.37 0.33 -3.74
N PRO A 15 -9.78 -0.32 -4.85
CA PRO A 15 -9.45 -1.72 -5.09
C PRO A 15 -7.97 -1.95 -5.41
N ASP A 16 -7.15 -0.93 -5.66
CA ASP A 16 -5.72 -1.12 -5.92
C ASP A 16 -4.95 -1.73 -4.74
N ASP A 17 -5.39 -1.52 -3.50
CA ASP A 17 -4.96 -2.29 -2.31
C ASP A 17 -5.11 -3.81 -2.50
N MET A 18 -6.26 -4.24 -3.03
CA MET A 18 -6.56 -5.67 -3.21
C MET A 18 -5.73 -6.25 -4.35
N PHE A 19 -5.49 -5.48 -5.42
CA PHE A 19 -4.53 -5.85 -6.45
C PHE A 19 -3.12 -6.03 -5.85
N ALA A 20 -2.70 -5.10 -4.99
CA ALA A 20 -1.38 -5.11 -4.35
C ALA A 20 -1.22 -6.32 -3.43
N LEU A 21 -2.26 -6.64 -2.65
CA LEU A 21 -2.31 -7.85 -1.82
C LEU A 21 -2.15 -9.11 -2.67
N LEU A 22 -2.96 -9.28 -3.73
CA LEU A 22 -2.92 -10.47 -4.58
C LEU A 22 -1.57 -10.61 -5.30
N GLU A 23 -1.03 -9.51 -5.82
CA GLU A 23 0.31 -9.49 -6.42
C GLU A 23 1.36 -9.96 -5.41
N LEU A 24 1.36 -9.39 -4.21
CA LEU A 24 2.36 -9.66 -3.19
C LEU A 24 2.33 -11.12 -2.75
N ILE A 25 1.16 -11.61 -2.33
CA ILE A 25 1.05 -12.96 -1.77
C ILE A 25 1.30 -14.04 -2.83
N ASN A 26 1.05 -13.75 -4.11
CA ASN A 26 1.31 -14.69 -5.22
C ASN A 26 2.77 -14.77 -5.63
N ASN A 27 3.58 -13.75 -5.31
CA ASN A 27 4.99 -13.70 -5.71
C ASN A 27 5.99 -13.78 -4.54
N SER A 28 5.52 -13.71 -3.29
CA SER A 28 6.40 -13.81 -2.13
C SER A 28 5.70 -14.39 -0.90
N LYS A 29 6.51 -14.94 0.01
CA LYS A 29 6.10 -15.19 1.39
C LYS A 29 5.97 -13.85 2.13
N VAL A 30 4.86 -13.66 2.83
CA VAL A 30 4.59 -12.47 3.66
C VAL A 30 4.54 -12.92 5.11
N ASP A 31 5.25 -12.24 5.99
CA ASP A 31 5.37 -12.63 7.40
C ASP A 31 4.29 -11.98 8.27
N LEU A 32 3.84 -10.79 7.91
CA LEU A 32 2.81 -10.05 8.64
C LEU A 32 2.08 -9.09 7.70
N ILE A 33 0.76 -9.05 7.81
CA ILE A 33 -0.06 -7.99 7.24
C ILE A 33 -0.66 -7.16 8.38
N VAL A 34 -0.54 -5.85 8.27
CA VAL A 34 -1.07 -4.87 9.22
C VAL A 34 -2.09 -4.01 8.49
N THR A 35 -3.27 -3.80 9.07
CA THR A 35 -4.22 -2.84 8.50
C THR A 35 -3.92 -1.41 8.93
N SER A 36 -4.18 -0.44 8.07
CA SER A 36 -4.06 1.00 8.34
C SER A 36 -5.40 1.70 8.26
N ASP A 37 -5.59 2.70 9.13
CA ASP A 37 -6.85 3.41 9.34
C ASP A 37 -8.07 2.47 9.34
N ASP A 38 -8.12 1.56 10.32
CA ASP A 38 -9.10 0.46 10.35
C ASP A 38 -10.25 0.72 11.34
N PRO A 39 -11.30 1.46 10.94
CA PRO A 39 -12.46 1.72 11.78
C PRO A 39 -13.20 0.42 12.10
N GLU A 40 -13.45 0.17 13.39
CA GLU A 40 -14.22 -0.99 13.87
C GLU A 40 -13.65 -2.36 13.45
N GLY A 41 -12.43 -2.41 12.89
CA GLY A 41 -11.80 -3.64 12.38
C GLY A 41 -12.35 -4.12 11.04
N LYS A 42 -13.09 -3.29 10.29
CA LYS A 42 -13.69 -3.67 9.00
C LYS A 42 -12.64 -4.08 7.96
N ARG A 43 -11.50 -3.39 7.91
CA ARG A 43 -10.41 -3.72 6.97
C ARG A 43 -9.75 -5.03 7.36
N PHE A 44 -9.56 -5.26 8.67
CA PHE A 44 -9.07 -6.54 9.18
C PHE A 44 -9.98 -7.70 8.79
N ILE A 45 -11.29 -7.54 8.97
CA ILE A 45 -12.30 -8.56 8.63
C ILE A 45 -12.31 -8.81 7.12
N PHE A 46 -12.28 -7.75 6.31
CA PHE A 46 -12.24 -7.88 4.85
C PHE A 46 -10.99 -8.61 4.38
N LEU A 47 -9.82 -8.19 4.87
CA LEU A 47 -8.55 -8.83 4.57
C LEU A 47 -8.53 -10.31 4.95
N LYS A 48 -9.07 -10.66 6.12
CA LYS A 48 -9.21 -12.05 6.58
C LYS A 48 -10.05 -12.89 5.63
N LYS A 49 -11.21 -12.37 5.20
CA LYS A 49 -12.07 -13.02 4.22
C LYS A 49 -11.36 -13.23 2.87
N ILE A 50 -10.64 -12.22 2.38
CA ILE A 50 -9.87 -12.34 1.13
C ILE A 50 -8.82 -13.45 1.25
N LEU A 51 -8.04 -13.47 2.33
CA LEU A 51 -6.99 -14.47 2.53
C LEU A 51 -7.53 -15.90 2.60
N GLU A 52 -8.68 -16.11 3.24
CA GLU A 52 -9.35 -17.42 3.30
C GLU A 52 -9.73 -17.95 1.92
N LEU A 53 -10.13 -17.06 0.99
CA LEU A 53 -10.40 -17.43 -0.40
C LEU A 53 -9.14 -17.76 -1.21
N THR A 54 -7.95 -17.39 -0.73
CA THR A 54 -6.67 -17.66 -1.41
C THR A 54 -5.95 -18.91 -0.88
N ASN A 55 -6.49 -19.56 0.16
CA ASN A 55 -5.83 -20.65 0.90
C ASN A 55 -4.42 -20.30 1.42
N LYS A 56 -4.16 -19.01 1.69
CA LYS A 56 -2.88 -18.54 2.24
C LYS A 56 -3.01 -18.21 3.71
N GLU A 57 -2.19 -18.88 4.52
CA GLU A 57 -2.09 -18.61 5.94
C GLU A 57 -1.05 -17.52 6.19
N ILE A 58 -1.51 -16.29 6.35
CA ILE A 58 -0.67 -15.13 6.65
C ILE A 58 -1.20 -14.49 7.94
N GLU A 59 -0.30 -14.14 8.86
CA GLU A 59 -0.71 -13.45 10.07
C GLU A 59 -1.22 -12.05 9.72
N VAL A 60 -2.42 -11.73 10.21
CA VAL A 60 -3.03 -10.40 10.10
C VAL A 60 -3.19 -9.82 11.50
N VAL A 61 -2.90 -8.52 11.63
CA VAL A 61 -3.21 -7.72 12.82
C VAL A 61 -3.85 -6.39 12.43
N GLN A 62 -4.76 -5.92 13.26
CA GLN A 62 -5.32 -4.59 13.17
C GLN A 62 -4.27 -3.57 13.61
N GLY A 63 -3.97 -2.61 12.74
CA GLY A 63 -3.11 -1.48 13.06
C GLY A 63 -3.87 -0.32 13.68
N SER A 64 -3.44 0.90 13.35
CA SER A 64 -4.05 2.12 13.87
C SER A 64 -5.41 2.44 13.23
N THR A 65 -6.28 3.05 14.03
CA THR A 65 -7.54 3.65 13.57
C THR A 65 -7.43 5.16 13.64
N LEU A 66 -7.71 5.86 12.54
CA LEU A 66 -7.71 7.32 12.45
C LEU A 66 -9.12 7.88 12.13
N ASN A 67 -10.02 7.03 11.62
CA ASN A 67 -11.35 7.37 11.14
C ASN A 67 -11.32 8.49 10.09
N LYS A 68 -10.36 8.41 9.15
CA LYS A 68 -10.16 9.45 8.10
C LYS A 68 -10.49 8.96 6.71
N GLN A 69 -10.46 7.66 6.47
CA GLN A 69 -10.84 7.03 5.22
C GLN A 69 -12.21 6.36 5.30
N HIS A 70 -12.83 6.26 4.13
CA HIS A 70 -14.05 5.50 3.95
C HIS A 70 -13.74 4.01 3.78
N PHE A 71 -14.70 3.17 4.16
CA PHE A 71 -14.76 1.77 3.82
C PHE A 71 -16.07 1.58 3.05
N ILE A 72 -16.02 0.98 1.86
CA ILE A 72 -17.18 0.96 0.93
C ILE A 72 -17.64 -0.44 0.58
N VAL A 73 -17.04 -1.46 1.18
CA VAL A 73 -17.27 -2.86 0.85
C VAL A 73 -17.91 -3.64 2.00
N ASP A 74 -18.77 -2.98 2.78
CA ASP A 74 -19.51 -3.57 3.92
C ASP A 74 -20.26 -4.85 3.53
N GLU A 75 -20.77 -4.92 2.29
CA GLU A 75 -21.46 -6.10 1.78
C GLU A 75 -20.62 -7.39 1.76
N PHE A 76 -19.29 -7.28 1.73
CA PHE A 76 -18.42 -8.45 1.80
C PHE A 76 -18.18 -8.94 3.22
N ILE A 77 -18.39 -8.12 4.24
CA ILE A 77 -18.03 -8.46 5.63
C ILE A 77 -19.24 -8.73 6.53
N THR A 78 -20.46 -8.56 6.03
CA THR A 78 -21.68 -8.87 6.77
C THR A 78 -21.71 -10.32 7.24
N GLY A 79 -21.87 -10.52 8.55
CA GLY A 79 -21.97 -11.84 9.17
C GLY A 79 -20.62 -12.49 9.51
N GLU A 80 -19.50 -11.87 9.15
CA GLU A 80 -18.17 -12.33 9.53
C GLU A 80 -17.87 -11.99 11.00
N ASN A 81 -17.31 -12.94 11.75
CA ASN A 81 -16.99 -12.75 13.16
C ASN A 81 -15.56 -13.22 13.47
N TYR A 82 -14.57 -12.48 12.96
CA TYR A 82 -13.16 -12.73 13.29
C TYR A 82 -12.77 -12.05 14.60
N LYS A 83 -12.00 -12.77 15.42
CA LYS A 83 -11.36 -12.17 16.59
C LYS A 83 -10.25 -11.22 16.14
N ILE A 84 -10.48 -9.92 16.30
CA ILE A 84 -9.52 -8.87 15.96
C ILE A 84 -8.30 -8.93 16.89
N LYS A 85 -7.10 -8.87 16.30
CA LYS A 85 -5.81 -8.80 17.01
C LYS A 85 -5.24 -7.39 16.87
N ASN A 86 -5.18 -6.61 17.95
CA ASN A 86 -4.82 -5.18 17.91
C ASN A 86 -3.42 -4.85 18.47
N ASN A 87 -2.51 -5.83 18.47
CA ASN A 87 -1.17 -5.72 19.04
C ASN A 87 -0.07 -5.47 17.99
N TYR A 88 -0.37 -4.73 16.92
CA TYR A 88 0.50 -4.59 15.73
C TYR A 88 1.92 -4.14 16.06
N ILE A 89 2.12 -3.17 16.98
CA ILE A 89 3.47 -2.72 17.38
C ILE A 89 4.31 -3.88 17.93
N LYS A 90 3.71 -4.75 18.76
CA LYS A 90 4.40 -5.93 19.32
C LYS A 90 4.68 -6.95 18.22
N ARG A 91 3.73 -7.18 17.30
CA ARG A 91 3.93 -8.13 16.20
C ARG A 91 5.00 -7.67 15.21
N ILE A 92 5.00 -6.40 14.80
CA ILE A 92 6.07 -5.81 13.99
C ILE A 92 7.41 -5.98 14.71
N LYS A 93 7.48 -5.72 16.02
CA LYS A 93 8.73 -5.88 16.78
C LYS A 93 9.26 -7.32 16.71
N ASN A 94 8.41 -8.31 16.91
CA ASN A 94 8.80 -9.71 16.85
C ASN A 94 9.34 -10.07 15.45
N ILE A 95 8.65 -9.68 14.38
CA ILE A 95 9.16 -9.90 13.01
C ILE A 95 10.51 -9.22 12.80
N VAL A 96 10.69 -7.98 13.25
CA VAL A 96 11.98 -7.26 13.17
C VAL A 96 13.10 -7.94 13.96
N ASP A 97 12.78 -8.67 15.03
CA ASP A 97 13.75 -9.42 15.82
C ASP A 97 14.13 -10.75 15.16
N ASP A 98 13.16 -11.42 14.53
CA ASP A 98 13.33 -12.72 13.88
C ASP A 98 14.14 -12.64 12.58
N TYR A 99 14.23 -11.46 11.96
CA TYR A 99 14.91 -11.24 10.68
C TYR A 99 16.09 -10.24 10.77
N ASN A 100 17.05 -10.40 9.85
CA ASN A 100 18.19 -9.48 9.72
C ASN A 100 17.84 -8.19 8.98
N GLN A 101 16.91 -8.29 8.04
CA GLN A 101 16.40 -7.19 7.24
C GLN A 101 14.90 -7.37 7.05
N ILE A 102 14.18 -6.26 6.97
CA ILE A 102 12.75 -6.20 6.73
C ILE A 102 12.48 -5.30 5.53
N ASN A 103 11.72 -5.81 4.57
CA ASN A 103 11.03 -5.00 3.59
C ASN A 103 9.66 -4.65 4.16
N TYR A 104 9.49 -3.39 4.55
CA TYR A 104 8.19 -2.85 4.97
C TYR A 104 7.53 -2.19 3.77
N ILE A 105 6.38 -2.69 3.35
CA ILE A 105 5.63 -2.21 2.20
C ILE A 105 4.41 -1.48 2.74
N GLY A 106 4.46 -0.15 2.76
CA GLY A 106 3.36 0.71 3.19
C GLY A 106 2.60 1.25 1.98
N ILE A 107 1.36 0.84 1.82
CA ILE A 107 0.49 1.35 0.75
C ILE A 107 -0.65 2.24 1.26
N GLY A 108 -0.80 2.36 2.57
CA GLY A 108 -1.70 3.31 3.22
C GLY A 108 -0.99 4.47 3.94
N PRO A 109 -1.67 5.12 4.89
CA PRO A 109 -1.11 6.16 5.74
C PRO A 109 0.18 5.76 6.46
N PHE A 110 1.07 6.74 6.70
CA PHE A 110 2.42 6.55 7.26
C PHE A 110 2.41 6.16 8.76
N THR A 111 1.23 6.00 9.34
CA THR A 111 0.93 6.03 10.77
C THR A 111 1.54 4.86 11.54
N ASN A 112 1.31 3.63 11.07
CA ASN A 112 1.71 2.42 11.80
C ASN A 112 3.24 2.37 11.93
N LEU A 113 3.97 2.53 10.83
CA LEU A 113 5.43 2.51 10.86
C LEU A 113 6.02 3.73 11.58
N SER A 114 5.44 4.92 11.40
CA SER A 114 5.84 6.12 12.16
C SER A 114 5.76 5.89 13.67
N ARG A 115 4.64 5.33 14.17
CA ARG A 115 4.45 4.99 15.59
C ARG A 115 5.41 3.89 16.05
N PHE A 116 5.63 2.86 15.22
CA PHE A 116 6.58 1.79 15.52
C PHE A 116 8.01 2.33 15.67
N ILE A 117 8.49 3.13 14.72
CA ILE A 117 9.83 3.74 14.75
C ILE A 117 9.96 4.74 15.90
N GLY A 118 8.91 5.50 16.20
CA GLY A 118 8.88 6.39 17.37
C GLY A 118 9.09 5.63 18.69
N ARG A 119 8.57 4.40 18.80
CA ARG A 119 8.76 3.53 19.98
C ARG A 119 10.09 2.77 19.96
N TYR A 120 10.54 2.33 18.79
CA TYR A 120 11.76 1.52 18.63
C TYR A 120 12.70 2.13 17.58
N PRO A 121 13.31 3.29 17.86
CA PRO A 121 14.06 4.06 16.86
C PRO A 121 15.25 3.30 16.26
N ASN A 122 15.88 2.41 17.02
CA ASN A 122 17.01 1.59 16.54
C ASN A 122 16.60 0.55 15.48
N CYS A 123 15.32 0.18 15.42
CA CYS A 123 14.83 -0.81 14.44
C CYS A 123 14.88 -0.30 13.00
N LYS A 124 14.93 1.03 12.78
CA LYS A 124 15.01 1.61 11.43
C LYS A 124 16.19 1.09 10.61
N ASN A 125 17.29 0.70 11.27
CA ASN A 125 18.49 0.20 10.61
C ASN A 125 18.31 -1.19 9.97
N LYS A 126 17.28 -1.93 10.38
CA LYS A 126 16.88 -3.22 9.79
C LYS A 126 15.80 -3.08 8.72
N ILE A 127 15.16 -1.91 8.58
CA ILE A 127 13.96 -1.75 7.78
C ILE A 127 14.26 -0.93 6.53
N THR A 128 13.93 -1.49 5.37
CA THR A 128 13.76 -0.74 4.12
C THR A 128 12.27 -0.52 3.89
N LEU A 129 11.88 0.75 3.80
CA LEU A 129 10.51 1.17 3.55
C LEU A 129 10.29 1.36 2.04
N TYR A 130 9.28 0.69 1.50
CA TYR A 130 8.68 0.95 0.20
C TYR A 130 7.30 1.54 0.44
N GLN A 131 7.16 2.83 0.22
CA GLN A 131 5.94 3.56 0.56
C GLN A 131 5.26 4.07 -0.72
N MET A 132 3.98 3.75 -0.91
CA MET A 132 3.11 4.48 -1.81
C MET A 132 2.70 5.76 -1.11
N GLY A 133 2.98 6.91 -1.73
CA GLY A 133 2.44 8.17 -1.25
C GLY A 133 3.29 9.38 -1.60
N GLY A 134 2.70 10.56 -1.37
CA GLY A 134 3.31 11.84 -1.69
C GLY A 134 3.43 12.13 -3.18
N SER A 135 3.87 13.34 -3.49
CA SER A 135 4.20 13.75 -4.85
C SER A 135 5.37 14.72 -4.84
N ILE A 136 6.27 14.59 -5.83
CA ILE A 136 7.39 15.52 -6.01
C ILE A 136 7.22 16.23 -7.35
N ASN A 137 7.12 17.56 -7.31
CA ASN A 137 6.92 18.41 -8.49
C ASN A 137 5.70 17.98 -9.34
N TYR A 138 4.66 17.48 -8.68
CA TYR A 138 3.43 17.04 -9.32
C TYR A 138 2.24 17.39 -8.45
N SER A 139 1.19 17.90 -9.08
CA SER A 139 -0.06 18.24 -8.42
C SER A 139 -1.22 18.09 -9.40
N ARG A 140 -2.35 17.53 -8.92
CA ARG A 140 -3.57 17.33 -9.72
C ARG A 140 -4.43 18.60 -9.81
N ARG A 141 -4.32 19.49 -8.82
CA ARG A 141 -5.05 20.76 -8.70
C ARG A 141 -4.37 21.64 -7.66
N PRO A 142 -4.59 22.96 -7.64
CA PRO A 142 -4.02 23.84 -6.60
C PRO A 142 -4.26 23.30 -5.19
N ASN A 143 -3.25 23.37 -4.33
CA ASN A 143 -3.25 22.88 -2.93
C ASN A 143 -3.57 21.38 -2.77
N TRP A 144 -3.37 20.57 -3.82
CA TRP A 144 -3.56 19.13 -3.72
C TRP A 144 -2.42 18.48 -2.94
N VAL A 145 -2.80 17.65 -1.98
CA VAL A 145 -1.92 16.77 -1.21
C VAL A 145 -2.32 15.34 -1.55
N GLU A 146 -1.31 14.49 -1.74
CA GLU A 146 -1.53 13.06 -1.97
C GLU A 146 -2.28 12.43 -0.79
N HIS A 147 -3.16 11.46 -1.08
CA HIS A 147 -4.14 10.93 -0.15
C HIS A 147 -3.53 10.33 1.13
N ASN A 148 -2.55 9.42 0.99
CA ASN A 148 -1.92 8.74 2.12
C ASN A 148 -1.14 9.70 3.03
N VAL A 149 -0.47 10.70 2.44
CA VAL A 149 0.18 11.76 3.21
C VAL A 149 -0.85 12.64 3.93
N LYS A 150 -1.95 13.00 3.25
CA LYS A 150 -2.99 13.88 3.80
C LYS A 150 -3.66 13.29 5.05
N ILE A 151 -3.81 11.97 5.12
CA ILE A 151 -4.49 11.31 6.24
C ILE A 151 -3.76 11.48 7.56
N ASP A 152 -2.43 11.39 7.56
CA ASP A 152 -1.60 11.65 8.74
C ASP A 152 -0.28 12.35 8.34
N VAL A 153 -0.38 13.64 8.08
CA VAL A 153 0.76 14.51 7.73
C VAL A 153 1.83 14.47 8.81
N LYS A 154 1.45 14.40 10.09
CA LYS A 154 2.41 14.35 11.21
C LYS A 154 3.24 13.06 11.16
N SER A 155 2.60 11.93 10.90
CA SER A 155 3.31 10.66 10.74
C SER A 155 4.18 10.64 9.48
N ALA A 156 3.74 11.25 8.38
CA ALA A 156 4.56 11.40 7.18
C ALA A 156 5.83 12.23 7.47
N ILE A 157 5.69 13.38 8.15
CA ILE A 157 6.82 14.21 8.59
C ILE A 157 7.80 13.40 9.44
N ASN A 158 7.28 12.72 10.49
CA ASN A 158 8.11 11.95 11.41
C ASN A 158 8.86 10.82 10.72
N LEU A 159 8.19 10.07 9.85
CA LEU A 159 8.77 8.90 9.20
C LEU A 159 9.82 9.30 8.16
N ILE A 160 9.55 10.32 7.33
CA ILE A 160 10.53 10.85 6.38
C ILE A 160 11.77 11.42 7.10
N ASN A 161 11.58 12.08 8.25
CA ASN A 161 12.68 12.62 9.07
C ASN A 161 13.39 11.58 9.94
N SER A 162 12.88 10.36 10.04
CA SER A 162 13.47 9.32 10.91
C SER A 162 14.85 8.84 10.43
N GLY A 163 15.19 9.08 9.16
CA GLY A 163 16.39 8.55 8.51
C GLY A 163 16.29 7.06 8.13
N ILE A 164 15.09 6.47 8.18
CA ILE A 164 14.84 5.14 7.64
C ILE A 164 15.14 5.10 6.13
N ARG A 165 15.62 3.95 5.63
CA ARG A 165 15.89 3.80 4.19
C ARG A 165 14.56 3.73 3.44
N THR A 166 14.22 4.80 2.73
CA THR A 166 12.92 4.94 2.05
C THR A 166 13.03 4.95 0.53
N TYR A 167 12.17 4.15 -0.11
CA TYR A 167 11.76 4.24 -1.49
C TYR A 167 10.32 4.74 -1.54
N LEU A 168 10.14 5.97 -2.02
CA LEU A 168 8.85 6.62 -2.12
C LEU A 168 8.34 6.57 -3.56
N VAL A 169 7.24 5.85 -3.77
CA VAL A 169 6.54 5.73 -5.05
C VAL A 169 5.40 6.74 -5.05
N GLY A 170 5.64 7.89 -5.68
CA GLY A 170 4.75 9.04 -5.62
C GLY A 170 3.83 9.18 -6.83
N ALA A 171 2.82 10.04 -6.69
CA ALA A 171 1.79 10.28 -7.69
C ALA A 171 2.31 10.79 -9.05
N GLN A 172 3.48 11.43 -9.08
CA GLN A 172 4.13 11.79 -10.36
C GLN A 172 4.40 10.59 -11.26
N THR A 173 4.51 9.39 -10.67
CA THR A 173 4.72 8.11 -11.36
C THR A 173 3.44 7.33 -11.52
N THR A 174 2.63 7.26 -10.45
CA THR A 174 1.50 6.34 -10.37
C THR A 174 0.20 6.91 -10.95
N PHE A 175 0.05 8.23 -11.03
CA PHE A 175 -1.13 8.86 -11.62
C PHE A 175 -1.02 8.91 -13.15
N ASN A 176 -1.19 7.74 -13.78
CA ASN A 176 -0.98 7.51 -15.20
C ASN A 176 -2.09 6.61 -15.77
N ASN A 177 -2.82 7.09 -16.78
CA ASN A 177 -3.95 6.35 -17.38
C ASN A 177 -3.54 4.97 -17.94
N LYS A 178 -2.26 4.74 -18.25
CA LYS A 178 -1.77 3.44 -18.74
C LYS A 178 -1.78 2.33 -17.68
N ILE A 179 -1.99 2.68 -16.41
CA ILE A 179 -2.10 1.73 -15.31
C ILE A 179 -3.49 1.80 -14.65
N GLN A 180 -4.46 2.43 -15.30
CA GLN A 180 -5.85 2.43 -14.88
C GLN A 180 -6.54 1.15 -15.37
N ILE A 181 -7.45 0.59 -14.57
CA ILE A 181 -8.27 -0.56 -14.95
C ILE A 181 -9.72 -0.13 -15.05
N ASP A 182 -10.25 -0.11 -16.27
CA ASP A 182 -11.65 0.19 -16.60
C ASP A 182 -12.24 -0.92 -17.51
N PRO A 183 -13.57 -0.93 -17.77
CA PRO A 183 -14.23 -1.96 -18.58
C PRO A 183 -13.70 -2.19 -19.99
N ASN A 184 -12.99 -1.22 -20.57
CA ASN A 184 -12.38 -1.36 -21.89
C ASN A 184 -11.05 -2.11 -21.84
N THR A 185 -10.41 -2.22 -20.67
CA THR A 185 -9.13 -2.90 -20.50
C THR A 185 -9.27 -4.42 -20.58
N ASP A 186 -8.28 -5.08 -21.17
CA ASP A 186 -8.25 -6.56 -21.22
C ASP A 186 -8.19 -7.19 -19.83
N PHE A 187 -7.60 -6.48 -18.87
CA PHE A 187 -7.55 -6.90 -17.47
C PHE A 187 -8.96 -7.04 -16.90
N TYR A 188 -9.78 -5.99 -17.01
CA TYR A 188 -11.15 -6.01 -16.52
C TYR A 188 -11.99 -7.08 -17.22
N LYS A 189 -11.91 -7.16 -18.56
CA LYS A 189 -12.62 -8.20 -19.35
C LYS A 189 -12.24 -9.62 -18.94
N LYS A 190 -11.00 -9.84 -18.50
CA LYS A 190 -10.56 -11.12 -17.96
C LYS A 190 -11.19 -11.40 -16.60
N LEU A 191 -11.25 -10.40 -15.70
CA LEU A 191 -11.95 -10.52 -14.42
C LEU A 191 -13.45 -10.84 -14.59
N GLU A 192 -14.12 -10.30 -15.63
CA GLU A 192 -15.53 -10.61 -15.92
C GLU A 192 -15.78 -12.09 -16.25
N ARG A 193 -14.80 -12.73 -16.88
CA ARG A 193 -14.90 -14.12 -17.32
C ARG A 193 -14.39 -15.11 -16.27
N ASP A 194 -13.74 -14.62 -15.21
CA ASP A 194 -13.10 -15.45 -14.21
C ASP A 194 -14.13 -16.01 -13.21
N SER A 195 -13.98 -17.29 -12.88
CA SER A 195 -14.87 -17.98 -11.94
C SER A 195 -14.35 -18.00 -10.51
N ASN A 196 -13.08 -17.64 -10.28
CA ASN A 196 -12.42 -17.61 -8.98
C ASN A 196 -13.13 -16.61 -8.04
N SER A 197 -13.47 -17.07 -6.83
CA SER A 197 -14.20 -16.29 -5.84
C SER A 197 -13.49 -15.00 -5.44
N VAL A 198 -12.16 -15.02 -5.29
CA VAL A 198 -11.40 -13.82 -4.92
C VAL A 198 -11.40 -12.78 -6.05
N LEU A 199 -11.33 -13.24 -7.30
CA LEU A 199 -11.34 -12.37 -8.48
C LEU A 199 -12.74 -11.81 -8.76
N LYS A 200 -13.80 -12.56 -8.42
CA LYS A 200 -15.18 -12.04 -8.43
C LYS A 200 -15.39 -10.91 -7.41
N ILE A 201 -14.83 -11.05 -6.20
CA ILE A 201 -14.84 -9.98 -5.21
C ILE A 201 -14.05 -8.78 -5.72
N LEU A 202 -12.85 -8.99 -6.26
CA LEU A 202 -12.04 -7.91 -6.84
C LEU A 202 -12.80 -7.14 -7.92
N ARG A 203 -13.41 -7.85 -8.89
CA ARG A 203 -14.24 -7.22 -9.93
C ARG A 203 -15.37 -6.39 -9.34
N LYS A 204 -16.11 -6.96 -8.39
CA LYS A 204 -17.24 -6.27 -7.75
C LYS A 204 -16.76 -5.07 -6.91
N HIS A 205 -15.60 -5.14 -6.27
CA HIS A 205 -14.98 -4.01 -5.57
C HIS A 205 -14.64 -2.88 -6.55
N ILE A 206 -14.12 -3.19 -7.74
CA ILE A 206 -13.91 -2.18 -8.81
C ILE A 206 -15.23 -1.49 -9.18
N ASP A 207 -16.32 -2.25 -9.35
CA ASP A 207 -17.64 -1.70 -9.67
C ASP A 207 -18.18 -0.79 -8.55
N ILE A 208 -18.06 -1.22 -7.30
CA ILE A 208 -18.47 -0.45 -6.12
C ILE A 208 -17.67 0.85 -6.02
N TYR A 209 -16.35 0.77 -6.20
CA TYR A 209 -15.47 1.92 -6.22
C TYR A 209 -15.89 2.90 -7.30
N HIS A 210 -16.12 2.43 -8.53
CA HIS A 210 -16.55 3.30 -9.62
C HIS A 210 -17.89 3.99 -9.32
N LYS A 211 -18.87 3.24 -8.78
CA LYS A 211 -20.16 3.79 -8.37
C LYS A 211 -20.01 4.90 -7.32
N HIS A 212 -19.10 4.72 -6.37
CA HIS A 212 -18.85 5.62 -5.25
C HIS A 212 -17.99 6.84 -5.62
N SER A 213 -16.82 6.61 -6.24
CA SER A 213 -15.80 7.64 -6.53
C SER A 213 -15.99 8.36 -7.86
N LYS A 214 -16.81 7.79 -8.76
CA LYS A 214 -16.94 8.21 -10.17
C LYS A 214 -15.63 8.14 -10.95
N SER A 215 -14.70 7.29 -10.52
CA SER A 215 -13.43 7.03 -11.19
C SER A 215 -13.17 5.53 -11.34
N TRP A 216 -12.16 5.18 -12.12
CA TRP A 216 -11.65 3.82 -12.21
C TRP A 216 -10.29 3.75 -11.51
N PRO A 217 -9.96 2.63 -10.85
CA PRO A 217 -8.77 2.55 -10.03
C PRO A 217 -7.49 2.61 -10.87
N TYR A 218 -6.52 3.37 -10.38
CA TYR A 218 -5.16 3.39 -10.91
C TYR A 218 -4.33 2.44 -10.05
N MET A 219 -3.47 1.64 -10.66
CA MET A 219 -2.65 0.67 -9.94
C MET A 219 -1.46 1.36 -9.25
N HIS A 220 -1.74 2.19 -8.23
CA HIS A 220 -0.72 2.89 -7.47
C HIS A 220 0.02 1.94 -6.53
N ASP A 221 -0.74 1.21 -5.73
CA ASP A 221 -0.23 0.32 -4.70
C ASP A 221 0.47 -0.93 -5.27
N PRO A 222 -0.08 -1.59 -6.32
CA PRO A 222 0.60 -2.72 -6.94
C PRO A 222 1.93 -2.32 -7.58
N LEU A 223 2.04 -1.10 -8.14
CA LEU A 223 3.33 -0.60 -8.64
C LEU A 223 4.37 -0.47 -7.52
N THR A 224 3.93 -0.14 -6.31
CA THR A 224 4.81 -0.07 -5.13
C THR A 224 5.22 -1.47 -4.66
N VAL A 225 4.30 -2.43 -4.66
CA VAL A 225 4.58 -3.85 -4.38
C VAL A 225 5.61 -4.40 -5.37
N SER A 226 5.42 -4.18 -6.69
CA SER A 226 6.37 -4.59 -7.73
C SER A 226 7.79 -4.07 -7.44
N VAL A 227 7.92 -2.79 -7.05
CA VAL A 227 9.23 -2.22 -6.67
C VAL A 227 9.83 -2.94 -5.46
N ALA A 228 9.03 -3.24 -4.43
CA ALA A 228 9.48 -3.94 -3.23
C ALA A 228 9.91 -5.38 -3.51
N LEU A 229 9.27 -6.03 -4.49
CA LEU A 229 9.64 -7.35 -5.01
C LEU A 229 10.89 -7.33 -5.91
N GLY A 230 11.46 -6.14 -6.17
CA GLY A 230 12.69 -5.97 -6.94
C GLY A 230 12.48 -5.76 -8.43
N GLU A 231 11.24 -5.60 -8.89
CA GLU A 231 10.94 -5.29 -10.28
C GLU A 231 11.44 -3.89 -10.66
N LYS A 232 11.96 -3.77 -11.89
CA LYS A 232 12.65 -2.56 -12.37
C LYS A 232 11.76 -1.67 -13.25
N PHE A 233 10.46 -1.62 -12.96
CA PHE A 233 9.51 -0.79 -13.71
C PHE A 233 9.66 0.70 -13.40
N VAL A 234 10.16 1.05 -12.22
CA VAL A 234 10.31 2.42 -11.74
C VAL A 234 11.79 2.74 -11.53
N LYS A 235 12.21 3.92 -12.01
CA LYS A 235 13.54 4.48 -11.71
C LYS A 235 13.43 5.42 -10.52
N PHE A 236 14.48 5.46 -9.70
CA PHE A 236 14.53 6.32 -8.51
C PHE A 236 15.65 7.35 -8.62
N LYS A 237 15.45 8.51 -7.99
CA LYS A 237 16.49 9.51 -7.74
C LYS A 237 16.55 9.76 -6.24
N ARG A 238 17.74 9.74 -5.66
CA ARG A 238 17.95 10.17 -4.26
C ARG A 238 17.85 11.69 -4.19
N ARG A 239 16.98 12.20 -3.32
CA ARG A 239 16.71 13.62 -3.13
C ARG A 239 16.60 13.93 -1.64
N LYS A 240 16.98 15.13 -1.23
CA LYS A 240 16.68 15.60 0.12
C LYS A 240 15.27 16.17 0.14
N ILE A 241 14.37 15.50 0.85
CA ILE A 241 12.94 15.78 0.86
C ILE A 241 12.52 16.31 2.23
N VAL A 242 11.67 17.33 2.21
CA VAL A 242 10.88 17.79 3.37
C VAL A 242 9.42 17.51 3.08
N VAL A 243 8.71 17.02 4.08
CA VAL A 243 7.24 17.05 4.12
C VAL A 243 6.86 18.34 4.86
N GLU A 244 6.15 19.24 4.20
CA GLU A 244 5.68 20.48 4.79
C GLU A 244 4.49 20.23 5.73
N ILE A 245 4.17 21.21 6.57
CA ILE A 245 3.07 21.10 7.55
C ILE A 245 1.69 20.92 6.90
N ASP A 246 1.56 21.34 5.64
CA ASP A 246 0.36 21.14 4.82
C ASP A 246 0.33 19.78 4.11
N GLY A 247 1.38 18.97 4.26
CA GLY A 247 1.53 17.64 3.64
C GLY A 247 2.19 17.64 2.26
N ASN A 248 2.54 18.79 1.69
CA ASN A 248 3.26 18.83 0.42
C ASN A 248 4.71 18.36 0.59
N LEU A 249 5.22 17.58 -0.38
CA LEU A 249 6.62 17.18 -0.38
C LEU A 249 7.42 18.06 -1.34
N LYS A 250 8.56 18.57 -0.88
CA LYS A 250 9.47 19.39 -1.70
C LYS A 250 10.92 19.00 -1.53
N GLU A 251 11.72 19.26 -2.56
CA GLU A 251 13.17 19.19 -2.46
C GLU A 251 13.69 20.36 -1.63
N SER A 252 14.57 20.08 -0.67
CA SER A 252 15.18 21.09 0.18
C SER A 252 16.54 20.62 0.69
N GLN A 253 17.51 21.52 0.81
CA GLN A 253 18.84 21.18 1.33
C GLN A 253 18.82 20.70 2.79
N ASN A 254 17.79 21.09 3.54
CA ASN A 254 17.54 20.70 4.93
C ASN A 254 16.67 19.42 5.04
N GLY A 255 16.32 18.81 3.90
CA GLY A 255 15.50 17.60 3.86
C GLY A 255 16.26 16.31 4.14
N SER A 256 15.50 15.26 4.39
CA SER A 256 15.98 13.90 4.61
C SER A 256 16.22 13.19 3.28
N LEU A 257 17.27 12.38 3.19
CA LEU A 257 17.67 11.74 1.94
C LEU A 257 16.77 10.53 1.63
N VAL A 258 15.88 10.68 0.64
CA VAL A 258 14.88 9.69 0.24
C VAL A 258 15.06 9.32 -1.23
N SER A 259 14.83 8.05 -1.58
CA SER A 259 14.77 7.62 -2.98
C SER A 259 13.36 7.85 -3.51
N THR A 260 13.14 8.84 -4.36
CA THR A 260 11.82 9.18 -4.91
C THR A 260 11.68 8.67 -6.34
N SER A 261 10.53 8.10 -6.68
CA SER A 261 10.23 7.62 -8.03
C SER A 261 10.29 8.75 -9.07
N LEU A 262 10.80 8.44 -10.27
CA LEU A 262 10.78 9.34 -11.41
C LEU A 262 9.42 9.25 -12.14
N PRO A 263 8.96 10.32 -12.80
CA PRO A 263 7.63 10.32 -13.44
C PRO A 263 7.43 9.23 -14.50
N LYS A 264 8.50 8.83 -15.20
CA LYS A 264 8.43 7.76 -16.21
C LYS A 264 8.63 6.39 -15.56
N SER A 265 7.66 5.50 -15.76
CA SER A 265 7.72 4.07 -15.45
C SER A 265 7.48 3.22 -16.71
N ASN A 266 7.93 1.96 -16.70
CA ASN A 266 7.63 0.99 -17.75
C ASN A 266 6.24 0.38 -17.51
N THR A 267 5.19 1.17 -17.76
CA THR A 267 3.80 0.81 -17.45
C THR A 267 3.33 -0.45 -18.20
N LEU A 268 3.79 -0.67 -19.43
CA LEU A 268 3.40 -1.86 -20.21
C LEU A 268 3.95 -3.14 -19.59
N ALA A 269 5.24 -3.15 -19.22
CA ALA A 269 5.84 -4.31 -18.56
C ALA A 269 5.20 -4.56 -17.19
N PHE A 270 4.94 -3.48 -16.44
CA PHE A 270 4.24 -3.55 -15.16
C PHE A 270 2.84 -4.15 -15.29
N MET A 271 1.99 -3.64 -16.19
CA MET A 271 0.62 -4.17 -16.34
C MET A 271 0.60 -5.63 -16.82
N LYS A 272 1.56 -6.03 -17.67
CA LYS A 272 1.73 -7.44 -18.07
C LYS A 272 2.14 -8.31 -16.88
N TYR A 273 3.06 -7.84 -16.05
CA TYR A 273 3.48 -8.52 -14.83
C TYR A 273 2.31 -8.65 -13.85
N LEU A 274 1.62 -7.55 -13.54
CA LEU A 274 0.47 -7.54 -12.64
C LEU A 274 -0.63 -8.49 -13.10
N ASN A 275 -0.94 -8.54 -14.41
CA ASN A 275 -1.92 -9.49 -14.95
C ASN A 275 -1.48 -10.95 -14.76
N LYS A 276 -0.18 -11.25 -14.88
CA LYS A 276 0.30 -12.60 -14.57
C LYS A 276 0.17 -12.91 -13.08
N SER A 277 0.56 -11.97 -12.23
CA SER A 277 0.59 -12.13 -10.77
C SER A 277 -0.79 -12.32 -10.15
N VAL A 278 -1.80 -11.56 -10.60
CA VAL A 278 -3.15 -11.59 -10.01
C VAL A 278 -3.95 -12.83 -10.40
N PHE A 279 -3.69 -13.40 -11.58
CA PHE A 279 -4.39 -14.57 -12.11
C PHE A 279 -3.59 -15.88 -11.98
N MET A 280 -2.70 -15.96 -10.98
CA MET A 280 -2.07 -17.23 -10.57
C MET A 280 -3.04 -18.07 -9.75
#